data_AF-A0A1V8U1L8-F1
#
_entry.id   AF-A0A1V8U1L8-F1
#
_cell.length_a   1.000
_cell.length_b   1.000
_cell.length_c   1.000
_cell.angle_alpha   90.00
_cell.angle_beta   90.00
_cell.angle_gamma   90.00
#
_symmetry.space_group_name_H-M   'P 1'
#
loop_
_entity.id
_entity.type
_entity.pdbx_description
1 polymer ?
#
loop_
_entity_poly.entity_id
_entity_poly.type
_entity_poly.pdbx_seq_one_letter_code
_entity_poly.pdbx_strand_id
1 'polypeptide(L)'
;MSYIHRGPTSLSTNILSLLPTSPPNPDLAIGATSTIPPTPESLTENPAFLNIIHDTLRKHAHSDPEVIAQAAMYSSQAGSALGSGGVFSPSRAPPRPRGKGSQASMSKPSLSGHVSEAQGGMGGAGKGGYIHVSDQRQPPDFGRVAWPEDIFGSLELDAKGEFVDGHGRYQEAGTYRVCTREGVLGLSAYLRGKVVERLREMEEEGKNAVKS
;
A
#
# COMPACT_ATOMS: atom_id res chain seq x y z
N MET A 1 -4.76 3.73 -17.78
CA MET A 1 -4.06 4.20 -18.99
C MET A 1 -3.48 5.58 -18.76
N SER A 2 -2.18 5.74 -18.97
CA SER A 2 -1.47 7.01 -19.03
C SER A 2 -1.33 7.44 -20.50
N TYR A 3 -1.17 8.75 -20.73
CA TYR A 3 -0.95 9.36 -22.04
C TYR A 3 0.52 9.74 -22.19
N ILE A 4 1.06 9.52 -23.39
CA ILE A 4 2.42 9.88 -23.74
C ILE A 4 2.36 11.04 -24.72
N HIS A 5 2.95 12.17 -24.33
CA HIS A 5 3.04 13.37 -25.12
C HIS A 5 4.48 13.63 -25.52
N ARG A 6 4.72 14.29 -26.66
CA ARG A 6 6.07 14.74 -27.01
C ARG A 6 6.47 15.95 -26.16
N GLY A 7 7.71 15.98 -25.70
CA GLY A 7 8.25 17.09 -24.93
C GLY A 7 8.27 18.39 -25.75
N PRO A 8 7.98 19.55 -25.13
CA PRO A 8 7.96 20.83 -25.84
C PRO A 8 9.37 21.32 -26.20
N THR A 9 10.38 20.96 -25.40
CA THR A 9 11.75 21.48 -25.51
C THR A 9 12.71 20.53 -26.24
N SER A 10 12.43 19.22 -26.23
CA SER A 10 13.28 18.21 -26.88
C SER A 10 12.43 17.14 -27.55
N LEU A 11 12.75 16.84 -28.82
CA LEU A 11 12.11 15.78 -29.61
C LEU A 11 12.43 14.36 -29.10
N SER A 12 13.47 14.20 -28.28
CA SER A 12 13.88 12.92 -27.70
C SER A 12 13.26 12.65 -26.33
N THR A 13 12.54 13.62 -25.75
CA THR A 13 11.92 13.48 -24.43
C THR A 13 10.42 13.35 -24.59
N ASN A 14 9.83 12.39 -23.90
CA ASN A 14 8.39 12.19 -23.83
C ASN A 14 7.89 12.58 -22.44
N ILE A 15 6.72 13.22 -22.37
CA ILE A 15 6.04 13.56 -21.12
C ILE A 15 4.96 12.52 -20.87
N LEU A 16 4.98 11.94 -19.67
CA LEU A 16 3.97 10.99 -19.23
C LEU A 16 2.92 11.72 -18.39
N SER A 17 1.65 11.64 -18.77
CA SER A 17 0.55 12.33 -18.07
C SER A 17 -0.65 11.42 -17.85
N LEU A 18 -1.43 11.69 -16.80
CA LEU A 18 -2.75 11.06 -16.63
C LEU A 18 -3.87 11.78 -17.40
N LEU A 19 -3.61 12.99 -17.88
CA LEU A 19 -4.56 13.80 -18.63
C LEU A 19 -4.32 13.69 -20.15
N PRO A 20 -5.39 13.69 -20.97
CA PRO A 20 -5.28 13.70 -22.42
C PRO A 20 -4.97 15.10 -23.02
N THR A 21 -4.83 16.14 -22.20
CA THR A 21 -4.67 17.53 -22.65
C THR A 21 -3.39 17.72 -23.48
N SER A 22 -3.51 18.44 -24.60
CA SER A 22 -2.39 18.82 -25.48
C SER A 22 -2.40 20.33 -25.73
N PRO A 23 -1.33 21.08 -25.43
CA PRO A 23 -0.07 20.61 -24.84
C PRO A 23 -0.24 20.17 -23.38
N PRO A 24 0.52 19.16 -22.91
CA PRO A 24 0.47 18.71 -21.52
C PRO A 24 1.06 19.79 -20.58
N ASN A 25 0.48 19.94 -19.39
CA ASN A 25 1.10 20.74 -18.34
C ASN A 25 2.20 19.93 -17.64
N PRO A 26 3.49 20.34 -17.71
CA PRO A 26 4.58 19.59 -17.08
C PRO A 26 4.45 19.49 -15.56
N ASP A 27 3.86 20.48 -14.90
CA ASP A 27 3.73 20.50 -13.43
C ASP A 27 2.71 19.46 -12.92
N LEU A 28 1.75 19.07 -13.77
CA LEU A 28 0.71 18.08 -13.49
C LEU A 28 1.01 16.70 -14.11
N ALA A 29 2.12 16.59 -14.85
CA ALA A 29 2.54 15.35 -15.48
C ALA A 29 3.21 14.43 -14.45
N ILE A 30 3.15 13.11 -14.71
CA ILE A 30 3.84 12.09 -13.91
C ILE A 30 5.35 12.33 -13.92
N GLY A 31 5.88 12.68 -15.09
CA GLY A 31 7.31 12.91 -15.29
C GLY A 31 7.69 12.93 -16.76
N ALA A 32 8.99 12.98 -17.01
CA ALA A 32 9.57 12.95 -18.34
C ALA A 32 10.40 11.69 -18.54
N THR A 33 10.31 11.06 -19.70
CA THR A 33 11.05 9.84 -20.04
C THR A 33 11.72 9.93 -21.41
N SER A 34 12.91 9.34 -21.52
CA SER A 34 13.65 9.23 -22.77
C SER A 34 13.31 7.96 -23.57
N THR A 35 12.75 6.93 -22.93
CA THR A 35 12.55 5.59 -23.50
C THR A 35 11.13 5.11 -23.27
N ILE A 36 10.54 4.40 -24.24
CA ILE A 36 9.22 3.77 -24.12
C ILE A 36 9.42 2.26 -24.35
N PRO A 37 9.07 1.38 -23.40
CA PRO A 37 8.43 1.66 -22.11
C PRO A 37 9.38 2.38 -21.10
N PRO A 38 8.83 3.18 -20.16
CA PRO A 38 9.63 3.84 -19.14
C PRO A 38 10.28 2.83 -18.19
N THR A 39 11.55 3.06 -17.90
CA THR A 39 12.34 2.38 -16.86
C THR A 39 12.72 3.36 -15.73
N PRO A 40 13.08 2.87 -14.53
CA PRO A 40 13.49 3.73 -13.42
C PRO A 40 14.67 4.67 -13.73
N GLU A 41 15.54 4.27 -14.67
CA GLU A 41 16.68 5.09 -15.11
C GLU A 41 16.29 6.11 -16.18
N SER A 42 15.27 5.82 -16.97
CA SER A 42 14.82 6.68 -18.06
C SER A 42 13.80 7.75 -17.61
N LEU A 43 13.07 7.50 -16.53
CA LEU A 43 12.01 8.36 -16.03
C LEU A 43 12.56 9.33 -14.99
N THR A 44 12.48 10.62 -15.28
CA THR A 44 12.62 11.67 -14.28
C THR A 44 11.25 11.97 -13.69
N GLU A 45 11.07 11.62 -12.42
CA GLU A 45 9.81 11.78 -11.68
C GLU A 45 9.53 13.27 -11.39
N ASN A 46 8.26 13.65 -11.44
CA ASN A 46 7.82 14.98 -11.02
C ASN A 46 7.41 14.95 -9.52
N PRO A 47 8.16 15.60 -8.61
CA PRO A 47 7.83 15.61 -7.19
C PRO A 47 6.52 16.36 -6.89
N ALA A 48 6.15 17.36 -7.70
CA ALA A 48 4.88 18.07 -7.52
C ALA A 48 3.68 17.14 -7.74
N PHE A 49 3.78 16.24 -8.71
CA PHE A 49 2.77 15.23 -8.99
C PHE A 49 2.61 14.21 -7.84
N LEU A 50 3.72 13.78 -7.23
CA LEU A 50 3.68 12.91 -6.05
C LEU A 50 2.93 13.54 -4.87
N ASN A 51 3.17 14.83 -4.62
CA ASN A 51 2.44 15.57 -3.59
C ASN A 51 0.93 15.58 -3.87
N ILE A 52 0.53 15.78 -5.13
CA ILE A 52 -0.89 15.73 -5.54
C ILE A 52 -1.49 14.34 -5.29
N ILE A 53 -0.75 13.27 -5.57
CA ILE A 53 -1.18 11.90 -5.25
C ILE A 53 -1.41 11.77 -3.74
N HIS A 54 -0.43 12.10 -2.90
CA HIS A 54 -0.54 11.91 -1.45
C HIS A 54 -1.66 12.76 -0.84
N ASP A 55 -1.86 13.99 -1.32
CA ASP A 55 -2.98 14.83 -0.89
C ASP A 55 -4.34 14.25 -1.29
N THR A 56 -4.43 13.64 -2.48
CA THR A 56 -5.65 12.99 -2.95
C THR A 56 -5.94 11.71 -2.16
N LEU A 57 -4.91 10.88 -1.93
CA LEU A 57 -5.01 9.65 -1.16
C LEU A 57 -5.41 9.96 0.29
N ARG A 58 -4.83 10.98 0.91
CA ARG A 58 -5.22 11.42 2.26
C ARG A 58 -6.71 11.73 2.37
N LYS A 59 -7.31 12.30 1.32
CA LYS A 59 -8.74 12.65 1.27
C LYS A 59 -9.66 11.50 0.87
N HIS A 60 -9.18 10.51 0.13
CA HIS A 60 -10.07 9.56 -0.55
C HIS A 60 -9.74 8.09 -0.32
N ALA A 61 -8.55 7.73 0.17
CA ALA A 61 -8.14 6.32 0.30
C ALA A 61 -9.04 5.49 1.22
N HIS A 62 -9.58 6.08 2.28
CA HIS A 62 -10.55 5.40 3.17
C HIS A 62 -11.87 5.04 2.47
N SER A 63 -12.19 5.68 1.34
CA SER A 63 -13.39 5.43 0.56
C SER A 63 -13.16 4.50 -0.64
N ASP A 64 -11.94 4.02 -0.83
CA ASP A 64 -11.61 3.08 -1.91
C ASP A 64 -12.16 1.68 -1.58
N PRO A 65 -13.01 1.09 -2.44
CA PRO A 65 -13.56 -0.25 -2.21
C PRO A 65 -12.51 -1.33 -1.93
N GLU A 66 -11.35 -1.27 -2.58
CA GLU A 66 -10.27 -2.25 -2.36
C GLU A 66 -9.66 -2.11 -0.97
N VAL A 67 -9.44 -0.88 -0.52
CA VAL A 67 -8.90 -0.54 0.80
C VAL A 67 -9.92 -0.87 1.91
N ILE A 68 -11.20 -0.60 1.68
CA ILE A 68 -12.30 -0.98 2.60
C ILE A 68 -12.37 -2.51 2.73
N ALA A 69 -12.27 -3.25 1.61
CA ALA A 69 -12.28 -4.70 1.64
C ALA A 69 -11.09 -5.25 2.45
N GLN A 70 -9.90 -4.67 2.29
CA GLN A 70 -8.72 -5.01 3.08
C GLN A 70 -8.91 -4.72 4.58
N ALA A 71 -9.54 -3.59 4.94
CA ALA A 71 -9.88 -3.25 6.32
C ALA A 71 -10.88 -4.25 6.94
N ALA A 72 -11.92 -4.64 6.20
CA ALA A 72 -12.91 -5.62 6.64
C ALA A 72 -12.28 -7.00 6.83
N MET A 73 -11.35 -7.38 5.95
CA MET A 73 -10.58 -8.61 6.12
C MET A 73 -9.68 -8.55 7.37
N TYR A 74 -9.03 -7.41 7.62
CA TYR A 74 -8.24 -7.19 8.83
C TYR A 74 -9.07 -7.39 10.12
N SER A 75 -10.28 -6.80 10.19
CA SER A 75 -11.17 -6.96 11.35
C SER A 75 -11.65 -8.41 11.54
N SER A 76 -11.94 -9.12 10.44
CA SER A 76 -12.37 -10.52 10.49
C SER A 76 -11.28 -11.48 11.00
N GLN A 77 -10.02 -11.23 10.65
CA GLN A 77 -8.88 -12.03 11.13
C GLN A 77 -8.52 -11.70 12.58
N ALA A 78 -8.59 -10.42 12.98
CA ALA A 78 -8.41 -10.00 14.37
C ALA A 78 -9.46 -10.65 15.30
N GLY A 79 -10.71 -10.80 14.83
CA GLY A 79 -11.76 -11.54 15.55
C GLY A 79 -11.57 -13.06 15.53
N SER A 80 -11.01 -13.62 14.44
CA SER A 80 -10.79 -15.07 14.30
C SER A 80 -9.60 -15.57 15.13
N ALA A 81 -8.59 -14.73 15.39
CA ALA A 81 -7.48 -15.04 16.28
C ALA A 81 -7.89 -15.16 17.77
N LEU A 82 -9.04 -14.57 18.15
CA LEU A 82 -9.63 -14.69 19.49
C LEU A 82 -10.61 -15.88 19.62
N GLY A 83 -10.95 -16.52 18.49
CA GLY A 83 -11.96 -17.59 18.41
C GLY A 83 -11.41 -19.01 18.31
N SER A 84 -10.09 -19.19 18.13
CA SER A 84 -9.42 -20.47 18.39
C SER A 84 -9.31 -20.68 19.91
N GLY A 85 -10.47 -20.75 20.55
CA GLY A 85 -10.64 -21.29 21.88
C GLY A 85 -9.88 -22.61 21.92
N GLY A 86 -8.76 -22.61 22.63
CA GLY A 86 -8.10 -23.82 23.06
C GLY A 86 -9.11 -24.60 23.86
N VAL A 87 -9.83 -25.49 23.19
CA VAL A 87 -10.68 -26.49 23.82
C VAL A 87 -9.70 -27.38 24.57
N PHE A 88 -9.45 -27.04 25.84
CA PHE A 88 -8.84 -27.96 26.79
C PHE A 88 -9.80 -29.14 26.91
N SER A 89 -9.59 -30.16 26.06
CA SER A 89 -10.12 -31.49 26.32
C SER A 89 -9.46 -31.96 27.62
N PRO A 90 -10.22 -32.24 28.71
CA PRO A 90 -9.64 -32.84 29.90
C PRO A 90 -9.43 -34.32 29.58
N SER A 91 -8.34 -34.63 28.87
CA SER A 91 -7.91 -36.00 28.67
C SER A 91 -7.42 -36.54 30.01
N ARG A 92 -8.33 -37.25 30.69
CA ARG A 92 -8.09 -38.12 31.85
C ARG A 92 -6.87 -39.02 31.56
N ALA A 93 -5.74 -38.75 32.24
CA ALA A 93 -4.59 -39.65 32.28
C ALA A 93 -4.43 -40.23 33.70
N PRO A 94 -4.12 -41.53 33.86
CA PRO A 94 -4.05 -42.19 35.16
C PRO A 94 -2.75 -41.85 35.90
N PRO A 95 -2.69 -41.96 37.24
CA PRO A 95 -1.49 -41.65 37.99
C PRO A 95 -0.48 -42.80 37.91
N ARG A 96 0.78 -42.49 37.59
CA ARG A 96 1.92 -43.40 37.76
C ARG A 96 2.90 -42.85 38.80
N PRO A 97 3.58 -43.72 39.58
CA PRO A 97 4.12 -43.36 40.88
C PRO A 97 5.53 -42.74 40.82
N ARG A 98 5.85 -42.04 41.91
CA ARG A 98 7.11 -41.35 42.23
C ARG A 98 8.35 -42.22 42.01
N GLY A 99 9.31 -41.68 41.25
CA GLY A 99 10.68 -42.17 41.15
C GLY A 99 11.66 -40.99 41.16
N LYS A 100 12.65 -41.08 42.03
CA LYS A 100 13.65 -40.06 42.40
C LYS A 100 14.79 -40.09 41.38
N GLY A 101 15.18 -38.94 40.79
CA GLY A 101 16.33 -38.89 39.88
C GLY A 101 16.59 -37.50 39.30
N SER A 102 17.79 -37.00 39.55
CA SER A 102 18.29 -35.67 39.22
C SER A 102 18.85 -35.54 37.80
N GLN A 103 18.74 -34.32 37.27
CA GLN A 103 19.72 -33.63 36.41
C GLN A 103 19.90 -34.10 34.95
N ALA A 104 19.24 -33.33 34.08
CA ALA A 104 19.77 -32.56 32.95
C ALA A 104 20.62 -33.19 31.83
N SER A 105 20.29 -32.69 30.63
CA SER A 105 21.10 -32.58 29.41
C SER A 105 21.16 -33.83 28.53
N MET A 106 20.46 -33.75 27.39
CA MET A 106 21.06 -33.82 26.05
C MET A 106 19.95 -33.72 24.99
N SER A 107 19.97 -32.58 24.28
CA SER A 107 19.89 -32.45 22.83
C SER A 107 19.11 -33.50 22.03
N LYS A 108 18.00 -33.10 21.41
CA LYS A 108 17.63 -33.54 20.05
C LYS A 108 16.91 -32.46 19.25
N PRO A 109 17.09 -32.48 17.91
CA PRO A 109 16.90 -31.34 17.03
C PRO A 109 15.49 -31.33 16.44
N SER A 110 14.93 -30.14 16.19
CA SER A 110 13.74 -30.00 15.37
C SER A 110 14.11 -29.29 14.07
N LEU A 111 14.19 -30.10 13.02
CA LEU A 111 14.04 -29.68 11.64
C LEU A 111 12.60 -29.18 11.47
N SER A 112 12.44 -27.88 11.25
CA SER A 112 11.37 -27.36 10.42
C SER A 112 11.75 -25.94 10.01
N GLY A 113 11.99 -25.77 8.71
CA GLY A 113 12.22 -24.46 8.13
C GLY A 113 10.98 -23.59 8.30
N HIS A 114 11.16 -22.41 8.87
CA HIS A 114 10.17 -21.36 8.82
C HIS A 114 10.90 -20.07 8.55
N VAL A 115 10.77 -19.64 7.30
CA VAL A 115 10.80 -18.26 6.84
C VAL A 115 10.61 -17.25 7.97
N SER A 116 11.65 -16.46 8.23
CA SER A 116 11.54 -15.21 8.97
C SER A 116 10.91 -14.18 8.05
N GLU A 117 9.64 -14.34 7.68
CA GLU A 117 8.87 -13.19 7.21
C GLU A 117 8.55 -12.34 8.43
N ALA A 118 8.92 -11.07 8.36
CA ALA A 118 8.41 -10.01 9.22
C ALA A 118 6.89 -9.86 8.99
N GLN A 119 6.13 -10.88 9.36
CA GLN A 119 4.68 -10.83 9.45
C GLN A 119 4.40 -10.00 10.70
N GLY A 120 4.15 -8.70 10.51
CA GLY A 120 3.67 -7.82 11.56
C GLY A 120 2.46 -8.47 12.23
N GLY A 121 2.72 -9.08 13.38
CA GLY A 121 1.77 -9.93 14.06
C GLY A 121 0.58 -9.14 14.57
N MET A 122 -0.58 -9.49 14.00
CA MET A 122 -1.90 -9.63 14.61
C MET A 122 -2.15 -8.85 15.91
N GLY A 123 -3.05 -7.87 15.85
CA GLY A 123 -3.49 -7.02 16.96
C GLY A 123 -3.78 -7.80 18.25
N GLY A 124 -2.79 -7.85 19.14
CA GLY A 124 -2.94 -8.31 20.51
C GLY A 124 -3.40 -7.17 21.40
N ALA A 125 -4.49 -7.41 22.16
CA ALA A 125 -5.02 -6.57 23.24
C ALA A 125 -5.83 -5.32 22.85
N GLY A 126 -6.64 -5.37 21.79
CA GLY A 126 -7.56 -4.28 21.45
C GLY A 126 -6.86 -3.01 20.95
N LYS A 127 -5.64 -3.16 20.43
CA LYS A 127 -4.92 -2.10 19.73
C LYS A 127 -5.33 -2.09 18.27
N GLY A 128 -5.55 -0.89 17.76
CA GLY A 128 -5.80 -0.64 16.35
C GLY A 128 -4.68 -1.15 15.44
N GLY A 129 -4.93 -1.11 14.14
CA GLY A 129 -4.04 -1.62 13.10
C GLY A 129 -3.66 -0.59 12.07
N TYR A 130 -2.86 -1.01 11.09
CA TYR A 130 -2.62 -0.25 9.88
C TYR A 130 -2.90 -1.12 8.67
N ILE A 131 -3.50 -0.53 7.64
CA ILE A 131 -3.59 -1.14 6.31
C ILE A 131 -2.78 -0.31 5.32
N HIS A 132 -2.15 -0.98 4.38
CA HIS A 132 -1.34 -0.32 3.35
C HIS A 132 -2.20 -0.01 2.12
N VAL A 133 -2.06 1.20 1.60
CA VAL A 133 -2.57 1.61 0.29
C VAL A 133 -1.45 1.32 -0.71
N SER A 134 -1.62 0.25 -1.49
CA SER A 134 -0.58 -0.26 -2.38
C SER A 134 -0.81 0.13 -3.84
N ASP A 135 0.28 0.16 -4.58
CA ASP A 135 0.31 0.32 -6.02
C ASP A 135 -0.16 -0.96 -6.72
N GLN A 136 -1.13 -0.80 -7.64
CA GLN A 136 -1.75 -1.87 -8.40
C GLN A 136 -0.94 -2.32 -9.63
N ARG A 137 0.26 -1.76 -9.85
CA ARG A 137 1.20 -2.24 -10.89
C ARG A 137 1.69 -3.65 -10.59
N GLN A 138 1.80 -3.98 -9.30
CA GLN A 138 2.16 -5.30 -8.80
C GLN A 138 1.30 -5.60 -7.57
N PRO A 139 0.05 -6.06 -7.76
CA PRO A 139 -0.83 -6.41 -6.66
C PRO A 139 -0.19 -7.54 -5.83
N PRO A 140 -0.12 -7.43 -4.50
CA PRO A 140 0.47 -8.47 -3.68
C PRO A 140 -0.38 -9.74 -3.70
N ASP A 141 0.26 -10.90 -3.56
CA ASP A 141 -0.47 -12.16 -3.34
C ASP A 141 -1.34 -12.07 -2.08
N PHE A 142 -2.42 -12.85 -2.05
CA PHE A 142 -3.36 -12.86 -0.92
C PHE A 142 -2.64 -13.08 0.42
N GLY A 143 -2.86 -12.15 1.36
CA GLY A 143 -2.24 -12.19 2.69
C GLY A 143 -0.80 -11.67 2.74
N ARG A 144 -0.22 -11.23 1.62
CA ARG A 144 1.08 -10.56 1.59
C ARG A 144 0.94 -9.04 1.59
N VAL A 145 2.00 -8.37 2.05
CA VAL A 145 2.16 -6.93 1.94
C VAL A 145 2.91 -6.63 0.64
N ALA A 146 2.58 -5.53 -0.04
CA ALA A 146 3.31 -5.07 -1.22
C ALA A 146 4.76 -4.73 -0.87
N TRP A 147 5.62 -4.62 -1.90
CA TRP A 147 6.99 -4.19 -1.69
C TRP A 147 7.03 -2.75 -1.13
N PRO A 148 8.04 -2.40 -0.31
CA PRO A 148 8.14 -1.05 0.25
C PRO A 148 8.11 0.08 -0.80
N GLU A 149 8.67 -0.15 -1.99
CA GLU A 149 8.59 0.81 -3.11
C GLU A 149 7.21 0.92 -3.77
N ASP A 150 6.32 -0.05 -3.54
CA ASP A 150 4.98 -0.18 -4.09
C ASP A 150 3.89 0.20 -3.06
N ILE A 151 4.25 0.76 -1.90
CA ILE A 151 3.29 1.24 -0.90
C ILE A 151 3.24 2.77 -0.99
N PHE A 152 2.06 3.34 -1.28
CA PHE A 152 1.89 4.80 -1.23
C PHE A 152 1.89 5.33 0.20
N GLY A 153 1.27 4.57 1.10
CA GLY A 153 1.08 4.96 2.49
C GLY A 153 0.22 3.97 3.25
N SER A 154 -0.14 4.32 4.48
CA SER A 154 -0.92 3.47 5.37
C SER A 154 -2.07 4.25 6.01
N LEU A 155 -3.17 3.56 6.28
CA LEU A 155 -4.30 4.08 7.04
C LEU A 155 -4.40 3.36 8.39
N GLU A 156 -4.60 4.13 9.45
CA GLU A 156 -4.84 3.67 10.81
C GLU A 156 -6.29 3.16 10.96
N LEU A 157 -6.41 1.97 11.54
CA LEU A 157 -7.66 1.35 11.93
C LEU A 157 -7.77 1.33 13.45
N ASP A 158 -8.96 1.48 13.98
CA ASP A 158 -9.25 1.36 15.40
C ASP A 158 -9.33 -0.12 15.86
N ALA A 159 -9.67 -0.33 17.13
CA ALA A 159 -9.80 -1.67 17.72
C ALA A 159 -10.94 -2.52 17.10
N LYS A 160 -11.89 -1.89 16.39
CA LYS A 160 -12.99 -2.55 15.68
C LYS A 160 -12.65 -2.82 14.22
N GLY A 161 -11.50 -2.31 13.75
CA GLY A 161 -11.11 -2.36 12.35
C GLY A 161 -11.79 -1.28 11.50
N GLU A 162 -12.35 -0.24 12.12
CA GLU A 162 -12.90 0.93 11.44
C GLU A 162 -11.79 1.98 11.24
N PHE A 163 -11.91 2.83 10.22
CA PHE A 163 -10.95 3.90 9.99
C PHE A 163 -10.96 4.91 11.13
N VAL A 164 -9.80 5.19 11.74
CA VAL A 164 -9.69 6.19 12.80
C VAL A 164 -10.14 7.56 12.29
N ASP A 165 -10.97 8.25 13.08
CA ASP A 165 -11.60 9.54 12.73
C ASP A 165 -12.41 9.51 11.41
N GLY A 166 -12.82 8.33 10.94
CA GLY A 166 -13.54 8.13 9.68
C GLY A 166 -12.68 8.22 8.41
N HIS A 167 -11.42 8.67 8.52
CA HIS A 167 -10.52 8.90 7.39
C HIS A 167 -9.22 8.10 7.45
N GLY A 168 -8.95 7.43 8.58
CA GLY A 168 -7.83 6.52 8.76
C GLY A 168 -6.47 7.21 8.82
N ARG A 169 -6.41 8.52 9.09
CA ARG A 169 -5.15 9.30 9.30
C ARG A 169 -4.00 8.86 8.39
N TYR A 170 -4.16 9.04 7.09
CA TYR A 170 -3.18 8.61 6.08
C TYR A 170 -1.74 9.05 6.40
N GLN A 171 -0.83 8.07 6.44
CA GLN A 171 0.60 8.25 6.61
C GLN A 171 1.33 7.87 5.32
N GLU A 172 2.03 8.81 4.74
CA GLU A 172 2.82 8.60 3.51
C GLU A 172 3.98 7.64 3.76
N ALA A 173 4.25 6.76 2.81
CA ALA A 173 5.42 5.90 2.83
C ALA A 173 6.60 6.62 2.16
N GLY A 174 7.68 6.86 2.91
CA GLY A 174 8.87 7.54 2.40
C GLY A 174 9.70 6.73 1.38
N THR A 175 9.29 5.50 1.05
CA THR A 175 10.00 4.60 0.14
C THR A 175 9.35 4.45 -1.22
N TYR A 176 8.16 5.04 -1.43
CA TYR A 176 7.41 4.90 -2.68
C TYR A 176 8.20 5.40 -3.90
N ARG A 177 8.10 4.68 -5.02
CA ARG A 177 8.71 5.06 -6.31
C ARG A 177 7.65 5.08 -7.39
N VAL A 178 7.69 6.07 -8.29
CA VAL A 178 6.69 6.21 -9.37
C VAL A 178 6.92 5.16 -10.46
N CYS A 179 8.17 4.77 -10.70
CA CYS A 179 8.52 3.74 -11.66
C CYS A 179 9.47 2.72 -11.04
N THR A 180 9.12 1.44 -11.19
CA THR A 180 9.95 0.30 -10.80
C THR A 180 10.22 -0.57 -12.02
N ARG A 181 10.73 -1.79 -11.82
CA ARG A 181 10.98 -2.74 -12.92
C ARG A 181 9.67 -3.31 -13.46
N GLU A 182 8.61 -3.24 -12.68
CA GLU A 182 7.27 -3.76 -12.93
C GLU A 182 6.43 -2.78 -13.75
N GLY A 183 6.85 -1.52 -13.83
CA GLY A 183 6.25 -0.50 -14.69
C GLY A 183 6.11 0.84 -14.00
N VAL A 184 5.18 1.65 -14.53
CA VAL A 184 4.82 2.95 -13.96
C VAL A 184 3.59 2.81 -13.08
N LEU A 185 3.49 3.69 -12.08
CA LEU A 185 2.42 3.78 -11.09
C LEU A 185 1.05 3.23 -11.52
N GLY A 186 0.50 2.37 -10.68
CA GLY A 186 -0.81 1.76 -10.79
C GLY A 186 -1.70 2.20 -9.64
N LEU A 187 -2.78 2.92 -9.96
CA LEU A 187 -3.81 3.27 -8.99
C LEU A 187 -5.01 2.35 -9.17
N SER A 188 -5.71 2.05 -8.08
CA SER A 188 -7.05 1.45 -8.15
C SER A 188 -7.97 2.29 -9.02
N ALA A 189 -9.01 1.69 -9.61
CA ALA A 189 -9.92 2.42 -10.50
C ALA A 189 -10.54 3.65 -9.82
N TYR A 190 -10.88 3.51 -8.53
CA TYR A 190 -11.45 4.59 -7.72
C TYR A 190 -10.44 5.71 -7.47
N LEU A 191 -9.26 5.39 -6.94
CA LEU A 191 -8.23 6.39 -6.65
C LEU A 191 -7.72 7.08 -7.92
N ARG A 192 -7.60 6.34 -9.02
CA ARG A 192 -7.27 6.91 -10.33
C ARG A 192 -8.30 7.96 -10.74
N GLY A 193 -9.58 7.68 -10.54
CA GLY A 193 -10.67 8.62 -10.82
C GLY A 193 -10.49 9.93 -10.03
N LYS A 194 -10.22 9.82 -8.72
CA LYS A 194 -10.01 10.97 -7.83
C LYS A 194 -8.76 11.78 -8.15
N VAL A 195 -7.66 11.11 -8.52
CA VAL A 195 -6.44 11.80 -8.95
C VAL A 195 -6.70 12.56 -10.26
N VAL A 196 -7.36 11.93 -11.24
CA VAL A 196 -7.68 12.60 -12.52
C VAL A 196 -8.63 13.79 -12.31
N GLU A 197 -9.62 13.67 -11.43
CA GLU A 197 -10.51 14.76 -11.03
C GLU A 197 -9.69 15.93 -10.48
N ARG A 198 -8.83 15.68 -9.49
CA ARG A 198 -7.99 16.72 -8.89
C ARG A 198 -7.04 17.39 -9.88
N LEU A 199 -6.43 16.60 -10.78
CA LEU A 199 -5.54 17.14 -11.81
C LEU A 199 -6.28 18.05 -12.79
N ARG A 200 -7.54 17.74 -13.14
CA ARG A 200 -8.37 18.60 -14.00
C ARG A 200 -8.71 19.92 -13.33
N GLU A 201 -9.10 19.89 -12.05
CA GLU A 201 -9.34 21.10 -11.26
C GLU A 201 -8.12 22.02 -11.26
N MET A 202 -6.94 21.47 -10.97
CA MET A 202 -5.69 22.24 -10.97
C MET A 202 -5.32 22.78 -12.35
N GLU A 203 -5.61 22.04 -13.42
CA GLU A 203 -5.41 22.51 -14.79
C GLU A 203 -6.34 23.70 -15.12
N GLU A 204 -7.58 23.68 -14.65
CA GLU A 204 -8.54 24.78 -14.81
C GLU A 204 -8.17 26.00 -13.94
N GLU A 205 -7.80 25.79 -12.68
CA GLU A 205 -7.27 26.82 -11.77
C GLU A 205 -6.07 27.53 -12.38
N GLY A 206 -5.11 26.78 -12.93
CA GLY A 206 -3.94 27.32 -13.62
C GLY A 206 -4.29 28.13 -14.87
N LYS A 207 -5.28 27.68 -15.67
CA LYS A 207 -5.77 28.44 -16.83
C LYS A 207 -6.44 29.75 -16.42
N ASN A 208 -7.17 29.77 -15.31
CA ASN A 208 -7.84 30.97 -14.81
C ASN A 208 -6.85 31.98 -14.23
N ALA A 209 -5.81 31.51 -13.54
CA ALA A 209 -4.74 32.35 -13.01
C ALA A 209 -3.93 33.05 -14.11
N VAL A 210 -3.72 32.41 -15.27
CA VAL A 210 -3.01 33.02 -16.42
C VAL A 210 -3.88 34.03 -17.18
N LYS A 211 -5.22 33.95 -17.06
CA LYS A 211 -6.15 34.86 -17.73
C LYS A 211 -6.50 36.11 -16.91
N SER A 212 -6.17 36.13 -15.61
CA SER A 212 -6.45 37.24 -14.69
C SER A 212 -5.26 38.19 -14.59
#